data_AF-A0A832GD73-F1
#
_entry.id   AF-A0A832GD73-F1
#
_cell.length_a   1.000
_cell.length_b   1.000
_cell.length_c   1.000
_cell.angle_alpha   90.00
_cell.angle_beta   90.00
_cell.angle_gamma   90.00
#
_symmetry.space_group_name_H-M   'P 1'
#
loop_
_entity.id
_entity.type
_entity.pdbx_description
1 polymer ?
#
loop_
_entity_poly.entity_id
_entity_poly.type
_entity_poly.pdbx_seq_one_letter_code
_entity_poly.pdbx_strand_id
1 'polypeptide(L)'
;MGLRINNNIASLTAQRYLGRNNDAMNVSLERLASGMRINRAADNPAGLVTSEKQRAQIAGLNQAIENTERGVSMIQTAEAALTEINSLLTKIRGLALDSANKSVNDADSLAANQAEIEDAIASITRISKFLSDHGVITRDVSGEIAQHYTYEFLSRATGKSPAELGQNM
;
A
#
# COMPACT_ATOMS: atom_id res chain seq x y z
N MET A 1 36.39 -24.67 63.18
CA MET A 1 36.35 -23.47 62.31
C MET A 1 37.72 -22.80 62.36
N GLY A 2 38.60 -23.11 61.40
CA GLY A 2 39.96 -22.56 61.39
C GLY A 2 39.98 -21.16 60.80
N LEU A 3 40.39 -20.16 61.60
CA LEU A 3 40.67 -18.81 61.14
C LEU A 3 41.84 -18.85 60.15
N ARG A 4 41.54 -18.79 58.85
CA ARG A 4 42.54 -18.63 57.79
C ARG A 4 42.70 -17.13 57.49
N ILE A 5 43.87 -16.59 57.80
CA ILE A 5 44.16 -15.14 57.72
C ILE A 5 44.34 -14.67 56.26
N ASN A 6 44.80 -15.55 55.36
CA ASN A 6 45.11 -15.19 53.97
C ASN A 6 43.91 -15.19 53.01
N ASN A 7 42.79 -15.85 53.36
CA ASN A 7 41.64 -15.95 52.47
C ASN A 7 40.33 -15.80 53.25
N ASN A 8 39.62 -14.70 53.01
CA ASN A 8 38.36 -14.40 53.67
C ASN A 8 37.18 -14.96 52.86
N ILE A 9 36.75 -16.17 53.22
CA ILE A 9 35.66 -16.89 52.55
C ILE A 9 34.32 -16.15 52.71
N ALA A 10 34.10 -15.45 53.83
CA ALA A 10 32.88 -14.66 54.05
C ALA A 10 32.81 -13.47 53.11
N SER A 11 33.92 -12.75 52.91
CA SER A 11 34.03 -11.65 51.93
C SER A 11 33.84 -12.14 50.49
N LEU A 12 34.46 -13.26 50.11
CA LEU A 12 34.30 -13.84 48.76
C LEU A 12 32.85 -14.29 48.50
N THR A 13 32.16 -14.76 49.54
CA THR A 13 30.75 -15.14 49.46
C THR A 13 29.85 -13.92 49.37
N ALA A 14 30.12 -12.87 50.16
CA ALA A 14 29.43 -11.59 50.06
C ALA A 14 29.59 -10.96 48.66
N GLN A 15 30.79 -10.95 48.08
CA GLN A 15 31.02 -10.48 46.71
C GLN A 15 30.23 -11.27 45.65
N ARG A 16 30.15 -12.60 45.79
CA ARG A 16 29.34 -13.44 44.88
C ARG A 16 27.84 -13.11 44.96
N TYR A 17 27.30 -12.89 46.15
CA TYR A 17 25.90 -12.47 46.32
C TYR A 17 25.67 -11.05 45.79
N LEU A 18 26.62 -10.13 46.02
CA LEU A 18 26.56 -8.76 45.50
C LEU A 18 26.55 -8.75 43.97
N GLY A 19 27.38 -9.57 43.32
CA GLY A 19 27.38 -9.75 41.86
C GLY A 19 26.02 -10.21 41.34
N ARG A 20 25.44 -11.27 41.93
CA ARG A 20 24.10 -11.76 41.55
C ARG A 20 23.01 -10.71 41.74
N ASN A 21 23.06 -9.94 42.83
CA ASN A 21 22.09 -8.87 43.07
C ASN A 21 22.22 -7.74 42.05
N ASN A 22 23.45 -7.35 41.70
CA ASN A 22 23.69 -6.36 40.65
C ASN A 22 23.16 -6.84 39.29
N ASP A 23 23.36 -8.11 38.94
CA ASP A 23 22.83 -8.68 37.69
C ASP A 23 21.30 -8.66 37.65
N ALA A 24 20.64 -9.06 38.74
CA ALA A 24 19.18 -9.01 38.86
C ALA A 24 18.63 -7.57 38.84
N MET A 25 19.32 -6.62 39.47
CA MET A 25 19.00 -5.21 39.44
C MET A 25 19.11 -4.66 38.01
N ASN A 26 20.17 -5.00 37.28
CA ASN A 26 20.37 -4.58 35.89
C ASN A 26 19.24 -5.08 34.96
N VAL A 27 18.81 -6.33 35.11
CA VAL A 27 17.67 -6.88 34.35
C VAL A 27 16.38 -6.12 34.68
N SER A 28 16.16 -5.79 35.96
CA SER A 28 14.97 -5.06 36.40
C SER A 28 14.96 -3.64 35.83
N LEU A 29 16.11 -2.95 35.83
CA LEU A 29 16.28 -1.64 35.22
C LEU A 29 16.06 -1.68 33.70
N GLU A 30 16.52 -2.74 33.01
CA GLU A 30 16.30 -2.91 31.58
C GLU A 30 14.82 -3.06 31.22
N ARG A 31 14.09 -3.87 32.00
CA ARG A 31 12.63 -4.04 31.84
C ARG A 31 11.88 -2.74 32.15
N LEU A 32 12.32 -1.99 33.16
CA LEU A 32 11.73 -0.69 33.48
C LEU A 32 11.97 0.33 32.36
N ALA A 33 13.20 0.42 31.84
CA ALA A 33 13.55 1.38 30.79
C ALA A 33 12.87 1.08 29.45
N SER A 34 12.67 -0.19 29.13
CA SER A 34 12.00 -0.64 27.90
C SER A 34 10.48 -0.72 28.01
N GLY A 35 9.93 -0.83 29.23
CA GLY A 35 8.53 -1.16 29.47
C GLY A 35 8.13 -2.58 29.05
N MET A 36 9.07 -3.40 28.58
CA MET A 36 8.82 -4.74 28.07
C MET A 36 9.27 -5.79 29.08
N ARG A 37 8.43 -6.81 29.30
CA ARG A 37 8.75 -7.92 30.20
C ARG A 37 9.80 -8.87 29.63
N ILE A 38 9.84 -9.03 28.30
CA ILE A 38 10.78 -9.90 27.58
C ILE A 38 11.59 -9.02 26.64
N ASN A 39 12.85 -8.72 27.01
CA ASN A 39 13.77 -7.96 26.16
C ASN A 39 14.79 -8.82 25.44
N ARG A 40 15.19 -9.94 26.06
CA ARG A 40 16.24 -10.82 25.56
C ARG A 40 15.66 -12.18 25.21
N ALA A 41 16.12 -12.76 24.10
CA ALA A 41 15.80 -14.14 23.73
C ALA A 41 16.23 -15.15 24.81
N ALA A 42 17.25 -14.80 25.61
CA ALA A 42 17.75 -15.62 26.71
C ALA A 42 16.76 -15.75 27.88
N ASP A 43 15.89 -14.76 28.12
CA ASP A 43 14.94 -14.75 29.24
C ASP A 43 13.70 -15.61 28.95
N ASN A 44 13.20 -15.57 27.71
CA ASN A 44 12.09 -16.39 27.23
C ASN A 44 12.05 -16.44 25.69
N PRO A 45 12.70 -17.44 25.05
CA PRO A 45 12.81 -17.49 23.59
C PRO A 45 11.46 -17.74 22.91
N ALA A 46 10.62 -18.63 23.45
CA ALA A 46 9.30 -18.93 22.89
C ALA A 46 8.32 -17.74 23.00
N GLY A 47 8.37 -17.02 24.13
CA GLY A 47 7.60 -15.80 24.36
C GLY A 47 8.03 -14.68 23.40
N LEU A 48 9.35 -14.48 23.23
CA LEU A 48 9.87 -13.49 22.30
C LEU A 48 9.45 -13.77 20.85
N VAL A 49 9.57 -15.02 20.39
CA VAL A 49 9.15 -15.41 19.02
C VAL A 49 7.67 -15.16 18.79
N THR A 50 6.82 -15.47 19.77
CA THR A 50 5.37 -15.23 19.66
C THR A 50 5.06 -13.73 19.63
N SER A 51 5.71 -12.94 20.49
CA SER A 51 5.56 -11.48 20.52
C SER A 51 6.03 -10.82 19.23
N GLU A 52 7.15 -11.27 18.65
CA GLU A 52 7.63 -10.74 17.37
C GLU A 52 6.72 -11.15 16.19
N LYS A 53 6.17 -12.37 16.21
CA LYS A 53 5.15 -12.78 15.23
C LYS A 53 3.90 -11.89 15.32
N GLN A 54 3.42 -11.61 16.53
CA GLN A 54 2.29 -10.70 16.73
C GLN A 54 2.63 -9.28 16.32
N ARG A 55 3.84 -8.78 16.61
CA ARG A 55 4.31 -7.46 16.17
C ARG A 55 4.34 -7.36 14.65
N ALA A 56 4.83 -8.38 13.97
CA ALA A 56 4.82 -8.46 12.52
C ALA A 56 3.39 -8.49 11.95
N GLN A 57 2.47 -9.23 12.58
CA GLN A 57 1.05 -9.21 12.22
C GLN A 57 0.42 -7.84 12.40
N ILE A 58 0.68 -7.15 13.52
CA ILE A 58 0.18 -5.79 13.77
C ILE A 58 0.71 -4.83 12.70
N ALA A 59 2.01 -4.90 12.38
CA ALA A 59 2.60 -4.07 11.32
C ALA A 59 1.94 -4.36 9.95
N GLY A 60 1.71 -5.65 9.63
CA GLY A 60 1.01 -6.05 8.41
C GLY A 60 -0.44 -5.57 8.36
N LEU A 61 -1.17 -5.65 9.48
CA LEU A 61 -2.54 -5.17 9.61
C LEU A 61 -2.61 -3.65 9.48
N ASN A 62 -1.70 -2.90 10.10
CA ASN A 62 -1.63 -1.45 9.94
C ASN A 62 -1.44 -1.05 8.47
N GLN A 63 -0.53 -1.72 7.77
CA GLN A 63 -0.35 -1.47 6.34
C GLN A 63 -1.59 -1.86 5.53
N ALA A 64 -2.27 -2.95 5.88
CA ALA A 64 -3.52 -3.35 5.23
C ALA A 64 -4.64 -2.33 5.44
N ILE A 65 -4.73 -1.72 6.63
CA ILE A 65 -5.66 -0.64 6.93
C ILE A 65 -5.36 0.58 6.06
N GLU A 66 -4.11 1.06 6.05
CA GLU A 66 -3.70 2.18 5.18
C GLU A 66 -3.97 1.90 3.69
N ASN A 67 -3.75 0.66 3.25
CA ASN A 67 -4.05 0.24 1.88
C ASN A 67 -5.56 0.28 1.60
N THR A 68 -6.38 -0.15 2.57
CA THR A 68 -7.83 -0.13 2.47
C THR A 68 -8.36 1.30 2.43
N GLU A 69 -7.83 2.19 3.28
CA GLU A 69 -8.18 3.61 3.29
C GLU A 69 -7.88 4.27 1.94
N ARG A 70 -6.69 4.01 1.37
CA ARG A 70 -6.35 4.46 0.01
C ARG A 70 -7.33 3.91 -1.02
N GLY A 71 -7.69 2.63 -0.93
CA GLY A 71 -8.70 2.01 -1.80
C GLY A 71 -10.06 2.69 -1.70
N VAL A 72 -10.51 3.03 -0.49
CA VAL A 72 -11.77 3.78 -0.27
C VAL A 72 -11.70 5.15 -0.91
N SER A 73 -10.61 5.91 -0.71
CA SER A 73 -10.45 7.23 -1.35
C SER A 73 -10.44 7.16 -2.87
N MET A 74 -9.85 6.11 -3.45
CA MET A 74 -9.89 5.86 -4.90
C MET A 74 -11.32 5.57 -5.38
N ILE A 75 -12.07 4.74 -4.65
CA ILE A 75 -13.49 4.45 -4.97
C ILE A 75 -14.34 5.71 -4.89
N GLN A 76 -14.16 6.54 -3.88
CA GLN A 76 -14.89 7.82 -3.74
C GLN A 76 -14.60 8.75 -4.92
N THR A 77 -13.34 8.82 -5.36
CA THR A 77 -12.96 9.61 -6.55
C THR A 77 -13.61 9.06 -7.82
N ALA A 78 -13.65 7.73 -7.97
CA ALA A 78 -14.37 7.09 -9.08
C ALA A 78 -15.87 7.37 -9.04
N GLU A 79 -16.51 7.29 -7.88
CA GLU A 79 -17.95 7.54 -7.71
C GLU A 79 -18.33 8.98 -8.07
N ALA A 80 -17.53 9.96 -7.62
CA ALA A 80 -17.71 11.36 -7.98
C ALA A 80 -17.59 11.57 -9.50
N ALA A 81 -16.57 10.96 -10.12
CA ALA A 81 -16.37 11.03 -11.56
C ALA A 81 -17.51 10.35 -12.35
N LEU A 82 -18.02 9.21 -11.89
CA LEU A 82 -19.17 8.53 -12.50
C LEU A 82 -20.46 9.34 -12.37
N THR A 83 -20.64 10.07 -11.27
CA THR A 83 -21.76 10.99 -11.09
C THR A 83 -21.73 12.11 -12.13
N GLU A 84 -20.56 12.68 -12.39
CA GLU A 84 -20.37 13.69 -13.44
C GLU A 84 -20.64 13.11 -14.83
N ILE A 85 -20.11 11.92 -15.14
CA ILE A 85 -20.38 11.21 -16.40
C ILE A 85 -21.89 10.97 -16.57
N ASN A 86 -22.61 10.57 -15.53
CA ASN A 86 -24.06 10.34 -15.59
C ASN A 86 -24.83 11.64 -15.90
N SER A 87 -24.43 12.76 -15.30
CA SER A 87 -24.99 14.08 -15.58
C SER A 87 -24.78 14.46 -17.06
N LEU A 88 -23.57 14.29 -17.58
CA LEU A 88 -23.24 14.54 -18.99
C LEU A 88 -24.03 13.64 -19.95
N LEU A 89 -24.20 12.36 -19.64
CA LEU A 89 -25.01 11.43 -20.45
C LEU A 89 -26.49 11.82 -20.45
N THR A 90 -27.01 12.28 -19.30
CA THR A 90 -28.40 12.78 -19.21
C THR A 90 -28.57 14.05 -20.05
N LYS A 91 -27.58 14.93 -20.06
CA LYS A 91 -27.55 16.12 -20.91
C LYS A 91 -27.53 15.75 -22.40
N ILE A 92 -26.64 14.84 -22.82
CA ILE A 92 -26.59 14.33 -24.20
C ILE A 92 -27.95 13.76 -24.62
N ARG A 93 -28.60 12.97 -23.75
CA ARG A 93 -29.94 12.43 -24.02
C ARG A 93 -30.97 13.55 -24.22
N GLY A 94 -30.93 14.60 -23.41
CA GLY A 94 -31.80 15.77 -23.56
C GLY A 94 -31.61 16.47 -24.90
N LEU A 95 -30.35 16.74 -25.26
CA LEU A 95 -29.98 17.36 -26.54
C LEU A 95 -30.37 16.49 -27.74
N ALA A 96 -30.26 15.16 -27.63
CA ALA A 96 -30.68 14.23 -28.68
C ALA A 96 -32.20 14.22 -28.86
N LEU A 97 -32.98 14.26 -27.77
CA LEU A 97 -34.43 14.36 -27.82
C LEU A 97 -34.89 15.71 -28.38
N ASP A 98 -34.22 16.80 -27.98
CA ASP A 98 -34.50 18.12 -28.52
C ASP A 98 -34.22 18.17 -30.02
N SER A 99 -33.06 17.68 -30.45
CA SER A 99 -32.68 17.59 -31.87
C SER A 99 -33.63 16.73 -32.71
N ALA A 100 -34.35 15.78 -32.10
CA ALA A 100 -35.37 14.99 -32.77
C ALA A 100 -36.67 15.78 -33.07
N ASN A 101 -36.92 16.90 -32.38
CA ASN A 101 -38.08 17.77 -32.59
C ASN A 101 -37.89 18.70 -33.81
N LYS A 102 -38.15 18.16 -35.00
CA LYS A 102 -38.01 18.86 -36.29
C LYS A 102 -38.92 20.07 -36.52
N SER A 103 -39.96 20.25 -35.69
CA SER A 103 -40.92 21.35 -35.87
C SER A 103 -40.47 22.66 -35.21
N VAL A 104 -39.52 22.60 -34.27
CA VAL A 104 -39.07 23.76 -33.48
C VAL A 104 -37.62 24.12 -33.82
N ASN A 105 -36.80 23.13 -34.19
CA ASN A 105 -35.38 23.33 -34.41
C ASN A 105 -35.05 23.71 -35.86
N ASP A 106 -34.28 24.79 -36.01
CA ASP A 106 -33.66 25.20 -37.27
C ASP A 106 -32.26 24.57 -37.43
N ALA A 107 -31.62 24.81 -38.59
CA ALA A 107 -30.32 24.23 -38.90
C ALA A 107 -29.21 24.70 -37.94
N ASP A 108 -29.29 25.95 -37.46
CA ASP A 108 -28.31 26.52 -36.54
C ASP A 108 -28.46 25.93 -35.13
N SER A 109 -29.70 25.72 -34.66
CA SER A 109 -29.99 25.06 -33.38
C SER A 109 -29.54 23.60 -33.38
N LEU A 110 -29.72 22.88 -34.51
CA LEU A 110 -29.22 21.51 -34.66
C LEU A 110 -27.69 21.45 -34.64
N ALA A 111 -27.02 22.40 -35.29
CA ALA A 111 -25.56 22.49 -35.28
C ALA A 111 -25.02 22.82 -33.87
N ALA A 112 -25.69 23.71 -33.14
CA ALA A 112 -25.34 24.04 -31.75
C ALA A 112 -25.51 22.84 -30.81
N ASN A 113 -26.64 22.12 -30.92
CA ASN A 113 -26.90 20.92 -30.12
C ASN A 113 -25.84 19.83 -30.41
N GLN A 114 -25.44 19.66 -31.66
CA GLN A 114 -24.39 18.70 -32.04
C GLN A 114 -23.02 19.08 -31.43
N ALA A 115 -22.65 20.36 -31.48
CA ALA A 115 -21.40 20.84 -30.86
C ALA A 115 -21.40 20.59 -29.33
N GLU A 116 -22.54 20.80 -28.67
CA GLU A 116 -22.65 20.57 -27.23
C GLU A 116 -22.59 19.07 -26.85
N ILE A 117 -23.10 18.18 -27.71
CA ILE A 117 -22.94 16.74 -27.57
C ILE A 117 -21.46 16.34 -27.71
N GLU A 118 -20.76 16.89 -28.70
CA GLU A 118 -19.33 16.62 -28.91
C GLU A 118 -18.48 17.08 -27.71
N ASP A 119 -18.77 18.25 -27.15
CA ASP A 119 -18.11 18.77 -25.95
C ASP A 119 -18.38 17.90 -24.72
N ALA A 120 -19.60 17.39 -24.56
CA ALA A 120 -19.95 16.47 -23.48
C ALA A 120 -19.19 15.14 -23.62
N ILE A 121 -19.09 14.58 -24.83
CA ILE A 121 -18.30 13.36 -25.11
C ILE A 121 -16.81 13.60 -24.84
N ALA A 122 -16.27 14.74 -25.26
CA ALA A 122 -14.88 15.12 -24.98
C ALA A 122 -14.63 15.24 -23.47
N SER A 123 -15.59 15.78 -22.72
CA SER A 123 -15.54 15.86 -21.25
C SER A 123 -15.51 14.48 -20.59
N ILE A 124 -16.38 13.55 -21.02
CA ILE A 124 -16.38 12.16 -20.54
C ILE A 124 -15.01 11.50 -20.81
N THR A 125 -14.45 11.71 -21.99
CA THR A 125 -13.12 11.18 -22.36
C THR A 125 -12.02 11.74 -21.47
N ARG A 126 -12.07 13.05 -21.14
CA ARG A 126 -11.12 13.67 -20.20
C ARG A 126 -11.24 13.10 -18.79
N ILE A 127 -12.46 12.90 -18.29
CA ILE A 127 -12.69 12.30 -16.96
C ILE A 127 -12.14 10.87 -16.92
N SER A 128 -12.42 10.07 -17.95
CA SER A 128 -11.88 8.71 -18.08
C SER A 128 -10.35 8.70 -18.08
N LYS A 129 -9.72 9.60 -18.84
CA LYS A 129 -8.26 9.75 -18.84
C LYS A 129 -7.71 10.14 -17.47
N PHE A 130 -8.35 11.11 -16.79
CA PHE A 130 -7.95 11.52 -15.44
C PHE A 130 -7.96 10.34 -14.45
N LEU A 131 -9.03 9.52 -14.46
CA LEU A 131 -9.13 8.33 -13.61
C LEU A 131 -8.04 7.31 -13.92
N SER A 132 -7.71 7.12 -15.20
CA SER A 132 -6.64 6.22 -15.64
C SER A 132 -5.27 6.70 -15.19
N ASP A 133 -4.96 7.98 -15.38
CA ASP A 133 -3.66 8.57 -15.04
C ASP A 133 -3.38 8.51 -13.52
N HIS A 134 -4.44 8.51 -12.71
CA HIS A 134 -4.37 8.37 -11.25
C HIS A 134 -4.52 6.91 -10.76
N GLY A 135 -4.51 5.93 -11.67
CA GLY A 135 -4.55 4.51 -11.35
C GLY A 135 -5.87 4.02 -10.73
N VAL A 136 -6.95 4.81 -10.84
CA VAL A 136 -8.28 4.46 -10.32
C VAL A 136 -8.97 3.43 -11.23
N ILE A 137 -8.79 3.56 -12.54
CA ILE A 137 -9.21 2.57 -13.53
C ILE A 137 -8.01 2.09 -14.32
N THR A 138 -8.05 0.84 -14.78
CA THR A 138 -7.04 0.35 -15.72
C THR A 138 -7.35 0.90 -17.10
N ARG A 139 -6.37 1.54 -17.74
CA ARG A 139 -6.44 1.81 -19.18
C ARG A 139 -6.46 0.44 -19.86
N ASP A 140 -7.42 0.20 -20.76
CA ASP A 140 -7.30 -0.93 -21.66
C ASP A 140 -6.03 -0.73 -22.49
N VAL A 141 -4.96 -1.40 -22.07
CA VAL A 141 -3.65 -1.36 -22.70
C VAL A 141 -3.51 -2.45 -23.74
N SER A 142 -4.54 -3.26 -24.02
CA SER A 142 -4.46 -4.41 -24.94
C SER A 142 -3.86 -4.09 -26.32
N GLY A 143 -3.92 -2.84 -26.78
CA GLY A 143 -3.23 -2.36 -27.99
C GLY A 143 -1.79 -1.84 -27.82
N GLU A 144 -1.35 -1.49 -26.60
CA GLU A 144 -0.02 -0.93 -26.31
C GLU A 144 0.93 -1.90 -25.57
N ILE A 145 0.43 -2.98 -24.94
CA ILE A 145 1.27 -3.93 -24.19
C ILE A 145 2.27 -4.71 -25.07
N ALA A 146 2.16 -4.61 -26.40
CA ALA A 146 3.10 -5.26 -27.32
C ALA A 146 4.49 -4.58 -27.39
N GLN A 147 4.65 -3.34 -26.92
CA GLN A 147 5.85 -2.54 -27.23
C GLN A 147 6.84 -2.35 -26.07
N HIS A 148 6.49 -2.67 -24.82
CA HIS A 148 7.28 -2.22 -23.64
C HIS A 148 7.70 -3.30 -22.64
N TYR A 149 7.47 -4.58 -22.89
CA TYR A 149 8.18 -5.63 -22.15
C TYR A 149 9.58 -5.81 -22.73
N THR A 150 10.46 -4.84 -22.49
CA THR A 150 11.89 -5.11 -22.62
C THR A 150 12.25 -6.17 -21.59
N TYR A 151 12.71 -7.30 -22.10
CA TYR A 151 13.19 -8.52 -21.40
C TYR A 151 14.34 -8.27 -20.40
N GLU A 152 14.65 -7.00 -20.10
CA GLU A 152 15.69 -6.59 -19.17
C GLU A 152 15.41 -7.03 -17.74
N PHE A 153 14.14 -7.00 -17.30
CA PHE A 153 13.75 -7.52 -15.98
C PHE A 153 13.96 -9.05 -15.89
N LEU A 154 13.53 -9.80 -16.91
CA LEU A 154 13.67 -11.25 -16.95
C LEU A 154 15.14 -11.68 -17.09
N SER A 155 15.94 -10.95 -17.86
CA SER A 155 17.38 -11.19 -18.02
C SER A 155 18.16 -10.92 -16.72
N ARG A 156 17.82 -9.86 -15.97
CA ARG A 156 18.42 -9.59 -14.66
C ARG A 156 18.01 -10.62 -13.60
N ALA A 157 16.77 -11.11 -13.62
CA ALA A 157 16.29 -12.09 -12.66
C ALA A 157 16.81 -13.52 -12.92
N THR A 158 17.10 -13.87 -14.17
CA THR A 158 17.50 -15.24 -14.56
C THR A 158 18.94 -15.38 -15.02
N GLY A 159 19.65 -14.26 -15.25
CA GLY A 159 21.02 -14.25 -15.78
C GLY A 159 21.15 -14.77 -17.22
N LYS A 160 20.02 -15.06 -17.90
CA LYS A 160 20.00 -15.59 -19.26
C LYS A 160 19.98 -14.48 -20.29
N SER A 161 20.68 -14.71 -21.40
CA SER A 161 20.71 -13.77 -22.52
C SER A 161 19.38 -13.77 -23.28
N PRO A 162 19.00 -12.69 -23.99
CA PRO A 162 17.74 -12.61 -24.73
C PRO A 162 17.53 -13.73 -25.77
N ALA A 163 18.62 -14.34 -26.28
CA ALA A 163 18.57 -15.47 -27.19
C ALA A 163 18.15 -16.79 -26.50
N GLU A 164 18.44 -16.95 -25.21
CA GLU A 164 18.13 -18.16 -24.42
C GLU A 164 16.73 -18.14 -23.82
N LEU A 165 16.07 -16.98 -23.82
CA LEU A 165 14.69 -16.80 -23.34
C LEU A 165 13.64 -17.12 -24.41
N GLY A 166 14.06 -17.68 -25.55
CA GLY A 166 13.16 -18.11 -26.62
C GLY A 166 12.70 -16.93 -27.47
N GLN A 167 13.57 -16.46 -28.35
CA GLN A 167 13.11 -15.78 -29.57
C GLN A 167 12.46 -16.82 -30.47
N ASN A 168 11.18 -16.63 -30.79
CA ASN A 168 10.82 -16.62 -32.20
C ASN A 168 10.51 -15.18 -32.55
N MET A 169 11.06 -14.74 -33.68
CA MET A 169 10.89 -13.44 -34.31
C MET A 169 9.43 -12.99 -34.37
#